data_AF-A0A951J9C1-F1
#
_entry.id   AF-A0A951J9C1-F1
#
_cell.length_a   1.000
_cell.length_b   1.000
_cell.length_c   1.000
_cell.angle_alpha   90.00
_cell.angle_beta   90.00
_cell.angle_gamma   90.00
#
_symmetry.space_group_name_H-M   'P 1'
#
loop_
_entity.id
_entity.type
_entity.pdbx_description
1 polymer ?
#
loop_
_entity_poly.entity_id
_entity_poly.type
_entity_poly.pdbx_seq_one_letter_code
_entity_poly.pdbx_strand_id
1 'polypeptide(L)'
;MNKTLLHLDKEDLQLLHGKMQLGRVKSGQVLVKEGVLPLGLFIVREGSVLVQRNINGYTITTATLGINEMFGETAFVSPRPATASVVAADDTDVIVLTPRRLQPLFDENPGLFGRFHRSLAHVLSRRLRAFNEQTGGPKKDRFGDLPSWEIL
;
A
#
# COMPACT_ATOMS: atom_id res chain seq x y z
N MET A 1 3.96 17.61 1.60
CA MET A 1 4.65 16.67 2.51
C MET A 1 4.46 15.26 1.97
N ASN A 2 5.53 14.52 1.68
CA ASN A 2 5.47 13.15 1.12
C ASN A 2 4.84 12.22 2.17
N LYS A 3 3.61 11.73 1.94
CA LYS A 3 2.86 10.95 2.93
C LYS A 3 3.29 9.49 3.03
N THR A 4 4.24 9.06 2.19
CA THR A 4 4.44 7.65 1.84
C THR A 4 5.84 7.12 2.10
N LEU A 5 6.87 7.89 1.74
CA LEU A 5 8.29 7.51 1.89
C LEU A 5 8.95 8.38 2.97
N LEU A 6 8.31 8.42 4.14
CA LEU A 6 8.62 9.36 5.23
C LEU A 6 10.02 9.19 5.85
N HIS A 7 10.58 7.99 5.75
CA HIS A 7 11.85 7.67 6.40
C HIS A 7 13.04 7.66 5.43
N LEU A 8 12.84 8.05 4.17
CA LEU A 8 13.92 8.11 3.19
C LEU A 8 14.62 9.46 3.22
N ASP A 9 15.95 9.43 3.20
CA ASP A 9 16.78 10.62 3.02
C ASP A 9 16.91 11.00 1.54
N LYS A 10 17.73 12.02 1.24
CA LYS A 10 17.86 12.54 -0.13
C LYS A 10 18.58 11.52 -1.02
N GLU A 11 19.59 10.86 -0.48
CA GLU A 11 20.40 9.84 -1.14
C GLU A 11 19.53 8.62 -1.49
N ASP A 12 18.68 8.17 -0.56
CA ASP A 12 17.68 7.11 -0.77
C ASP A 12 16.74 7.43 -1.94
N LEU A 13 16.22 8.66 -1.97
CA LEU A 13 15.31 9.09 -3.02
C LEU A 13 16.02 9.14 -4.39
N GLN A 14 17.30 9.53 -4.43
CA GLN A 14 18.11 9.50 -5.65
C GLN A 14 18.33 8.07 -6.14
N LEU A 15 18.66 7.15 -5.23
CA LEU A 15 18.82 5.72 -5.55
C LEU A 15 17.52 5.11 -6.09
N LEU A 16 16.38 5.42 -5.47
CA LEU A 16 15.08 4.93 -5.91
C LEU A 16 14.63 5.54 -7.24
N HIS A 17 14.98 6.80 -7.53
CA HIS A 17 14.56 7.48 -8.75
C HIS A 17 14.94 6.68 -10.01
N GLY A 18 16.14 6.08 -10.04
CA GLY A 18 16.57 5.22 -11.15
C GLY A 18 15.81 3.90 -11.29
N LYS A 19 15.03 3.51 -10.29
CA LYS A 19 14.21 2.28 -10.28
C LYS A 19 12.71 2.57 -10.46
N MET A 20 12.29 3.83 -10.34
CA MET A 20 10.91 4.27 -10.55
C MET A 20 10.53 4.21 -12.03
N GLN A 21 9.31 3.75 -12.31
CA GLN A 21 8.71 3.86 -13.63
C GLN A 21 7.48 4.75 -13.55
N LEU A 22 7.26 5.60 -14.55
CA LEU A 22 6.02 6.35 -14.67
C LEU A 22 5.01 5.56 -15.48
N GLY A 23 3.78 5.47 -14.96
CA GLY A 23 2.64 4.91 -15.66
C GLY A 23 1.55 5.97 -15.76
N ARG A 24 0.92 6.09 -16.93
CA ARG A 24 -0.27 6.90 -17.13
C ARG A 24 -1.48 6.01 -17.35
N VAL A 25 -2.56 6.31 -16.64
CA VAL A 25 -3.73 5.45 -16.54
C VAL A 25 -4.98 6.30 -16.75
N LYS A 26 -5.87 5.87 -17.63
CA LYS A 26 -7.12 6.58 -17.94
C LYS A 26 -8.18 6.29 -16.89
N SER A 27 -9.10 7.23 -16.68
CA SER A 27 -10.28 7.02 -15.81
C SER A 27 -10.97 5.68 -16.14
N GLY A 28 -11.32 4.93 -15.09
CA GLY A 28 -11.96 3.61 -15.18
C GLY A 28 -11.00 2.43 -15.44
N GLN A 29 -9.72 2.66 -15.74
CA GLN A 29 -8.77 1.55 -15.91
C GLN A 29 -8.37 0.93 -14.57
N VAL A 30 -8.18 -0.38 -14.56
CA VAL A 30 -7.81 -1.16 -13.38
C VAL A 30 -6.29 -1.25 -13.27
N LEU A 31 -5.72 -0.75 -12.16
CA LEU A 31 -4.29 -0.82 -11.85
C LEU A 31 -3.95 -2.09 -11.06
N VAL A 32 -4.86 -2.48 -10.16
CA VAL A 32 -4.77 -3.71 -9.37
C VAL A 32 -6.12 -4.39 -9.41
N LYS A 33 -6.14 -5.70 -9.64
CA LYS A 33 -7.38 -6.49 -9.69
C LYS A 33 -7.50 -7.36 -8.44
N GLU A 34 -8.66 -7.32 -7.80
CA GLU A 34 -8.99 -8.21 -6.67
C GLU A 34 -8.77 -9.69 -7.06
N GLY A 35 -8.20 -10.47 -6.13
CA GLY A 35 -7.87 -11.87 -6.35
C GLY A 35 -6.64 -12.12 -7.24
N VAL A 36 -5.97 -11.07 -7.72
CA VAL A 36 -4.73 -11.17 -8.51
C VAL A 36 -3.56 -10.62 -7.71
N LEU A 37 -2.39 -11.27 -7.80
CA LEU A 37 -1.16 -10.77 -7.20
C LEU A 37 -0.71 -9.48 -7.92
N PRO A 38 -0.63 -8.33 -7.24
CA PRO A 38 -0.11 -7.10 -7.83
C PRO A 38 1.34 -7.25 -8.29
N LEU A 39 1.67 -6.65 -9.44
CA LEU A 39 3.01 -6.70 -10.02
C LEU A 39 4.01 -5.74 -9.33
N GLY A 40 3.52 -4.85 -8.48
CA GLY A 40 4.35 -3.88 -7.80
C GLY A 40 3.56 -3.01 -6.83
N LEU A 41 4.30 -2.05 -6.31
CA LEU A 41 3.83 -0.99 -5.45
C LEU A 41 3.67 0.28 -6.29
N PHE A 42 2.64 1.05 -6.01
CA PHE A 42 2.28 2.23 -6.78
C PHE A 42 2.17 3.44 -5.87
N ILE A 43 2.49 4.63 -6.38
CA ILE A 43 2.28 5.91 -5.71
C ILE A 43 1.57 6.84 -6.69
N VAL A 44 0.43 7.41 -6.30
CA VAL A 44 -0.30 8.39 -7.10
C VAL A 44 0.52 9.69 -7.16
N ARG A 45 0.87 10.12 -8.37
CA ARG A 45 1.62 11.35 -8.62
C ARG A 45 0.66 12.49 -8.97
N GLU A 46 -0.36 12.20 -9.77
CA GLU A 46 -1.42 13.12 -10.18
C GLU A 46 -2.72 12.33 -10.34
N GLY A 47 -3.86 12.97 -10.10
CA GLY A 47 -5.17 12.30 -10.15
C GLY A 47 -5.54 11.54 -8.87
N SER A 48 -6.42 10.57 -9.01
CA SER A 48 -6.93 9.75 -7.90
C SER A 48 -7.41 8.36 -8.34
N VAL A 49 -7.37 7.43 -7.39
CA VAL A 49 -7.83 6.04 -7.60
C VAL A 49 -8.83 5.63 -6.52
N LEU A 50 -9.76 4.75 -6.89
CA LEU A 50 -10.74 4.13 -6.00
C LEU A 50 -10.25 2.73 -5.61
N VAL A 51 -10.30 2.43 -4.31
CA VAL A 51 -10.12 1.07 -3.79
C VAL A 51 -11.50 0.44 -3.66
N GLN A 52 -11.74 -0.65 -4.38
CA GLN A 52 -13.06 -1.27 -4.52
C GLN A 52 -13.01 -2.75 -4.18
N ARG A 53 -14.02 -3.24 -3.46
CA ARG A 53 -14.19 -4.68 -3.17
C ARG A 53 -15.51 -5.16 -3.75
N ASN A 54 -15.54 -6.39 -4.27
CA ASN A 54 -16.80 -7.05 -4.56
C ASN A 54 -17.31 -7.77 -3.31
N ILE A 55 -18.47 -7.37 -2.81
CA ILE A 55 -19.12 -8.03 -1.67
C ILE A 55 -20.51 -8.46 -2.13
N ASN A 56 -20.74 -9.77 -2.18
CA ASN A 56 -22.01 -10.38 -2.60
C ASN A 56 -22.52 -9.85 -3.96
N GLY A 57 -21.62 -9.64 -4.92
CA GLY A 57 -21.95 -9.12 -6.25
C GLY A 57 -22.02 -7.60 -6.34
N TYR A 58 -21.95 -6.87 -5.22
CA TYR A 58 -21.94 -5.41 -5.20
C TYR A 58 -20.51 -4.86 -5.13
N THR A 59 -20.20 -3.91 -6.00
CA THR A 59 -18.93 -3.16 -5.92
C THR A 59 -19.05 -2.06 -4.87
N ILE A 60 -18.23 -2.13 -3.83
CA ILE A 60 -18.20 -1.16 -2.74
C ILE A 60 -16.84 -0.45 -2.76
N THR A 61 -16.85 0.88 -2.88
CA THR A 61 -15.64 1.70 -2.72
C THR A 61 -15.32 1.84 -1.23
N THR A 62 -14.16 1.33 -0.81
CA THR A 62 -13.72 1.36 0.59
C THR A 62 -12.78 2.51 0.90
N ALA A 63 -12.12 3.07 -0.12
CA ALA A 63 -11.26 4.24 0.01
C ALA A 63 -11.07 4.94 -1.33
N THR A 64 -10.75 6.24 -1.29
CA THR A 64 -10.21 6.99 -2.42
C THR A 64 -8.80 7.42 -2.07
N LEU A 65 -7.83 7.19 -2.95
CA LEU A 65 -6.43 7.52 -2.76
C LEU A 65 -6.03 8.61 -3.76
N GLY A 66 -5.46 9.71 -3.27
CA GLY A 66 -5.00 10.83 -4.08
C GLY A 66 -3.49 10.97 -4.11
N ILE A 67 -3.03 12.14 -4.52
CA ILE A 67 -1.61 12.50 -4.66
C ILE A 67 -0.79 12.14 -3.41
N ASN A 68 0.36 11.50 -3.64
CA ASN A 68 1.28 10.97 -2.62
C ASN A 68 0.67 9.85 -1.75
N GLU A 69 -0.36 9.16 -2.21
CA GLU A 69 -0.84 7.94 -1.56
C GLU A 69 -0.42 6.71 -2.35
N MET A 70 -0.19 5.61 -1.62
CA MET A 70 0.38 4.38 -2.15
C MET A 70 -0.60 3.23 -2.10
N PHE A 71 -0.50 2.30 -3.02
CA PHE A 71 -1.27 1.06 -2.98
C PHE A 71 -0.44 -0.11 -3.51
N GLY A 72 -0.88 -1.33 -3.21
CA GLY A 72 -0.14 -2.56 -3.50
C GLY A 72 0.92 -2.90 -2.43
N GLU A 73 1.05 -2.09 -1.38
CA GLU A 73 2.05 -2.27 -0.34
C GLU A 73 1.84 -3.53 0.50
N THR A 74 0.59 -3.94 0.73
CA THR A 74 0.30 -5.18 1.46
C THR A 74 0.85 -6.39 0.71
N ALA A 75 0.63 -6.45 -0.61
CA ALA A 75 1.14 -7.54 -1.44
C ALA A 75 2.66 -7.45 -1.66
N PHE A 76 3.23 -6.25 -1.62
CA PHE A 76 4.67 -6.05 -1.64
C PHE A 76 5.34 -6.64 -0.39
N VAL A 77 4.78 -6.37 0.80
CA VAL A 77 5.33 -6.86 2.09
C VAL A 77 5.03 -8.34 2.31
N SER A 78 3.82 -8.78 1.96
CA SER A 78 3.37 -10.16 2.08
C SER A 78 2.74 -10.61 0.76
N PRO A 79 3.51 -11.31 -0.11
CA PRO A 79 3.05 -11.72 -1.43
C PRO A 79 1.80 -12.59 -1.38
N ARG A 80 0.65 -11.95 -1.59
CA ARG A 80 -0.69 -12.55 -1.60
C ARG A 80 -1.56 -11.83 -2.63
N PRO A 81 -2.59 -12.52 -3.18
CA PRO A 81 -3.57 -11.87 -4.04
C PRO A 81 -4.17 -10.62 -3.41
N ALA A 82 -4.42 -9.60 -4.23
CA ALA A 82 -5.00 -8.35 -3.75
C ALA A 82 -6.39 -8.60 -3.15
N THR A 83 -6.65 -7.96 -2.00
CA THR A 83 -7.93 -8.06 -1.29
C THR A 83 -9.00 -7.12 -1.86
N ALA A 84 -8.62 -6.22 -2.75
CA ALA A 84 -9.46 -5.21 -3.38
C ALA A 84 -8.87 -4.86 -4.77
N SER A 85 -9.73 -4.38 -5.66
CA SER A 85 -9.32 -3.75 -6.90
C SER A 85 -8.94 -2.28 -6.66
N VAL A 86 -8.03 -1.76 -7.47
CA VAL A 86 -7.69 -0.34 -7.52
C VAL A 86 -7.94 0.16 -8.93
N VAL A 87 -8.84 1.13 -9.07
CA VAL A 87 -9.33 1.64 -10.35
C VAL A 87 -9.09 3.14 -10.41
N ALA A 88 -8.63 3.65 -11.55
CA ALA A 88 -8.47 5.09 -11.75
C ALA A 88 -9.84 5.80 -11.66
N ALA A 89 -9.97 6.80 -10.81
CA ALA A 89 -11.17 7.63 -10.72
C ALA A 89 -11.18 8.69 -11.83
N ASP A 90 -10.01 9.23 -12.14
CA ASP A 90 -9.73 10.22 -13.18
C ASP A 90 -8.48 9.80 -13.98
N ASP A 91 -8.05 10.60 -14.96
CA ASP A 91 -6.76 10.39 -15.63
C ASP A 91 -5.62 10.56 -14.61
N THR A 92 -4.96 9.45 -14.28
CA THR A 92 -4.03 9.33 -13.16
C THR A 92 -2.62 9.01 -13.65
N ASP A 93 -1.63 9.73 -13.11
CA ASP A 93 -0.22 9.38 -13.25
C ASP A 93 0.25 8.68 -11.97
N VAL A 94 0.93 7.54 -12.13
CA VAL A 94 1.48 6.76 -11.03
C VAL A 94 2.98 6.56 -11.18
N ILE A 95 3.67 6.53 -10.05
CA ILE A 95 5.00 5.93 -9.94
C ILE A 95 4.81 4.45 -9.65
N VAL A 96 5.50 3.59 -10.38
CA VAL A 96 5.50 2.13 -10.22
C VAL A 96 6.86 1.67 -9.73
N LEU A 97 6.86 0.88 -8.66
CA LEU A 97 8.03 0.26 -8.05
C LEU A 97 7.79 -1.26 -7.98
N THR A 98 8.58 -2.02 -8.73
CA THR A 98 8.45 -3.49 -8.75
C THR A 98 9.51 -4.14 -7.86
N PRO A 99 9.19 -5.29 -7.21
CA PRO A 99 10.18 -6.05 -6.45
C PRO A 99 11.45 -6.34 -7.26
N ARG A 100 11.30 -6.71 -8.55
CA ARG A 100 12.43 -6.99 -9.45
C ARG A 100 13.39 -5.81 -9.61
N ARG A 101 12.90 -4.57 -9.58
CA ARG A 101 13.74 -3.36 -9.70
C ARG A 101 14.32 -2.91 -8.36
N LEU A 102 13.60 -3.16 -7.27
CA LEU A 102 14.00 -2.76 -5.93
C LEU A 102 14.98 -3.74 -5.29
N GLN A 103 14.86 -5.04 -5.57
CA GLN A 103 15.66 -6.07 -4.89
C GLN A 103 17.17 -5.84 -5.02
N PRO A 104 17.74 -5.60 -6.21
CA PRO A 104 19.19 -5.37 -6.32
C PRO A 104 19.64 -4.14 -5.52
N LEU A 105 18.80 -3.11 -5.47
CA LEU A 105 19.10 -1.89 -4.73
C LEU A 105 19.08 -2.13 -3.21
N PHE A 106 18.17 -2.97 -2.73
CA PHE A 106 18.10 -3.38 -1.33
C PHE A 106 19.26 -4.28 -0.92
N ASP A 107 19.70 -5.18 -1.81
CA ASP A 107 20.84 -6.06 -1.58
C ASP A 107 22.14 -5.24 -1.45
N GLU A 108 22.30 -4.21 -2.28
CA GLU A 108 23.45 -3.29 -2.23
C GLU A 108 23.37 -2.28 -1.07
N ASN A 109 22.16 -1.93 -0.61
CA ASN A 109 21.93 -0.88 0.40
C ASN A 109 20.97 -1.34 1.51
N PRO A 110 21.44 -2.14 2.48
CA PRO A 110 20.59 -2.64 3.58
C PRO A 110 19.96 -1.53 4.44
N GLY A 111 20.62 -0.37 4.55
CA GLY A 111 20.08 0.80 5.24
C GLY A 111 18.83 1.35 4.56
N LEU A 112 18.86 1.45 3.23
CA LEU A 112 17.70 1.83 2.41
C LEU A 112 16.57 0.81 2.55
N PHE A 113 16.88 -0.49 2.52
CA PHE A 113 15.87 -1.54 2.75
C PHE A 113 15.11 -1.32 4.06
N GLY A 114 15.82 -1.08 5.17
CA GLY A 114 15.22 -0.84 6.47
C GLY A 114 14.35 0.41 6.51
N ARG A 115 14.83 1.54 5.96
CA ARG A 115 14.07 2.80 5.91
C ARG A 115 12.86 2.74 4.98
N PHE A 116 12.98 2.03 3.86
CA PHE A 116 11.87 1.78 2.94
C PHE A 116 10.76 0.96 3.62
N HIS A 117 11.11 -0.17 4.24
CA HIS A 117 10.13 -1.01 4.93
C HIS A 117 9.52 -0.32 6.15
N ARG A 118 10.28 0.51 6.87
CA ARG A 118 9.74 1.36 7.94
C ARG A 118 8.68 2.34 7.40
N SER A 119 8.88 2.88 6.20
CA SER A 119 7.90 3.73 5.53
C SER A 119 6.62 2.97 5.18
N LEU A 120 6.74 1.73 4.67
CA LEU A 120 5.59 0.87 4.42
C LEU A 120 4.83 0.53 5.70
N ALA A 121 5.55 0.19 6.78
CA ALA A 121 4.96 -0.08 8.08
C ALA A 121 4.19 1.12 8.63
N HIS A 122 4.68 2.34 8.42
CA HIS A 122 3.96 3.57 8.77
C HIS A 122 2.65 3.71 7.98
N VAL A 123 2.69 3.48 6.66
CA VAL A 123 1.49 3.54 5.80
C VAL A 123 0.44 2.52 6.26
N LEU A 124 0.84 1.26 6.46
CA LEU A 124 -0.05 0.19 6.92
C LEU A 124 -0.63 0.48 8.31
N SER A 125 0.19 0.97 9.25
CA SER A 125 -0.26 1.34 10.59
C SER A 125 -1.29 2.47 10.57
N ARG A 126 -1.09 3.46 9.68
CA ARG A 126 -2.03 4.58 9.53
C ARG A 126 -3.35 4.10 8.95
N ARG A 127 -3.33 3.17 7.99
CA ARG A 127 -4.53 2.55 7.41
C ARG A 127 -5.29 1.70 8.43
N LEU A 128 -4.57 0.91 9.23
CA LEU A 128 -5.18 0.10 10.28
C LEU A 128 -5.88 0.96 11.33
N ARG A 129 -5.25 2.08 11.75
CA ARG A 129 -5.90 3.05 12.67
C ARG A 129 -7.16 3.65 12.06
N ALA A 130 -7.08 4.16 10.83
CA ALA A 130 -8.23 4.74 10.14
C ALA A 130 -9.37 3.74 9.95
N PHE A 131 -9.06 2.48 9.63
CA PHE A 131 -10.04 1.40 9.55
C PHE A 131 -10.70 1.13 10.92
N ASN A 132 -9.89 0.97 11.97
CA ASN A 132 -10.39 0.72 13.32
C ASN A 132 -11.27 1.87 13.83
N GLU A 133 -10.93 3.12 13.55
CA GLU A 133 -11.77 4.29 13.91
C GLU A 133 -13.14 4.25 13.21
N GLN A 134 -13.22 3.75 11.98
CA GLN A 134 -14.47 3.62 11.22
C GLN A 134 -15.34 2.43 11.65
N THR A 135 -14.72 1.34 12.11
CA THR A 135 -15.45 0.11 12.48
C THR A 135 -15.62 -0.09 14.00
N GLY A 136 -15.22 0.89 14.83
CA GLY A 136 -15.32 0.81 16.30
C GLY A 136 -14.22 -0.03 16.97
N GLY A 137 -13.11 -0.26 16.28
CA GLY A 137 -12.00 -1.12 16.70
C GLY A 137 -12.36 -2.60 16.67
N PRO A 138 -11.41 -3.51 16.97
CA PRO A 138 -11.78 -4.87 17.33
C PRO A 138 -12.76 -4.79 18.50
N LYS A 139 -13.93 -5.43 18.37
CA LYS A 139 -14.80 -5.67 19.54
C LYS A 139 -13.91 -6.32 20.59
N LYS A 140 -13.96 -5.81 21.83
CA LYS A 140 -13.27 -6.44 22.95
C LYS A 140 -13.82 -7.86 23.05
N ASP A 141 -13.10 -8.84 22.51
CA ASP A 141 -13.47 -10.24 22.65
C ASP A 141 -13.50 -10.53 24.16
N ARG A 142 -14.45 -11.35 24.64
CA ARG A 142 -14.53 -11.75 26.06
C ARG A 142 -13.29 -12.52 26.56
N PHE A 143 -12.26 -12.65 25.73
CA PHE A 143 -10.95 -13.21 26.04
C PHE A 143 -9.97 -12.21 26.66
N GLY A 144 -10.39 -10.95 26.87
CA GLY A 144 -9.57 -9.93 27.56
C GLY A 144 -9.40 -10.12 29.07
N ASP A 145 -9.98 -11.16 29.67
CA ASP A 145 -9.91 -11.43 31.13
C ASP A 145 -9.09 -12.67 31.49
N LEU A 146 -8.44 -13.33 30.52
CA LEU A 146 -7.61 -14.50 30.83
C LEU A 146 -6.18 -14.07 31.19
N PRO A 147 -5.67 -14.45 32.37
CA PRO A 147 -4.30 -14.15 32.76
C PRO A 147 -3.29 -14.80 31.81
N SER A 148 -2.13 -14.15 31.68
CA SER A 148 -1.06 -14.41 30.71
C SER A 148 -0.45 -15.83 30.69
N TRP A 149 -0.93 -16.75 31.53
CA TRP A 149 -0.47 -18.14 31.59
C TRP A 149 -1.38 -19.14 30.85
N GLU A 150 -2.54 -18.71 30.34
CA GLU A 150 -3.42 -19.56 29.51
C GLU A 150 -3.15 -19.49 28.00
N ILE A 151 -2.28 -18.57 27.57
CA ILE A 151 -1.80 -18.48 26.18
C ILE A 151 -0.36 -18.98 26.18
N LEU A 152 -0.21 -20.30 26.10
CA LEU A 152 1.07 -21.00 26.00
C LEU A 152 1.89 -20.55 24.78
#